data_AF-A0A1W9WBB6-F1
#
_entry.id   AF-A0A1W9WBB6-F1
#
_cell.length_a   1.000
_cell.length_b   1.000
_cell.length_c   1.000
_cell.angle_alpha   90.00
_cell.angle_beta   90.00
_cell.angle_gamma   90.00
#
_symmetry.space_group_name_H-M   'P 1'
#
loop_
_entity.id
_entity.type
_entity.pdbx_description
1 polymer ?
#
loop_
_entity_poly.entity_id
_entity_poly.type
_entity_poly.pdbx_seq_one_letter_code
_entity_poly.pdbx_strand_id
1 'polypeptide(L)'
;MWRGKFEEEYDKWLRWCDEHGNIIPTGRECAEQESRRAEQESRRAEQESRRAEQESRRAEQERLEKERILKHADADRQYFERVLAQMKALGIEPIKK
;
A
#
# COMPACT_ATOMS: atom_id res chain seq x y z
N MET A 1 43.15 -10.24 -17.66
CA MET A 1 43.57 -8.97 -17.02
C MET A 1 42.35 -8.09 -16.83
N TRP A 2 42.01 -7.77 -15.59
CA TRP A 2 40.94 -6.83 -15.26
C TRP A 2 41.54 -5.56 -14.66
N ARG A 3 40.98 -4.40 -14.98
CA ARG A 3 41.36 -3.12 -14.35
C ARG A 3 40.25 -2.71 -13.41
N GLY A 4 40.57 -2.49 -12.15
CA GLY A 4 39.61 -2.06 -11.15
C GLY A 4 40.18 -2.02 -9.74
N LYS A 5 39.33 -1.67 -8.78
CA LYS A 5 39.69 -1.53 -7.37
C LYS A 5 39.60 -2.89 -6.66
N PHE A 6 40.72 -3.38 -6.15
CA PHE A 6 40.80 -4.57 -5.30
C PHE A 6 41.66 -4.24 -4.08
N GLU A 7 41.19 -4.57 -2.87
CA GLU A 7 41.87 -4.22 -1.60
C GLU A 7 42.37 -2.77 -1.54
N GLU A 8 41.52 -1.85 -1.97
CA GLU A 8 41.76 -0.40 -2.01
C GLU A 8 42.68 0.13 -3.12
N GLU A 9 43.41 -0.73 -3.81
CA GLU A 9 44.30 -0.35 -4.91
C GLU A 9 43.65 -0.51 -6.30
N TYR A 10 43.82 0.50 -7.14
CA TYR A 10 43.33 0.48 -8.52
C TYR A 10 44.48 0.13 -9.46
N ASP A 11 44.52 -1.11 -9.93
CA ASP A 11 45.54 -1.59 -10.85
C ASP A 11 44.97 -2.70 -11.75
N LYS A 12 45.86 -3.37 -12.48
CA LYS A 12 45.59 -4.45 -13.41
C LYS A 12 45.76 -5.79 -12.69
N TRP A 13 44.66 -6.30 -12.17
CA TRP A 13 44.63 -7.55 -11.43
C TRP A 13 44.42 -8.77 -12.34
N LEU A 14 44.96 -9.91 -11.90
CA LEU A 14 44.58 -11.22 -12.40
C LEU A 14 43.26 -11.64 -11.72
N ARG A 15 42.35 -12.23 -12.50
CA ARG A 15 41.06 -12.72 -12.02
C ARG A 15 41.10 -14.23 -12.00
N TRP A 16 40.61 -14.81 -10.91
CA TRP A 16 40.44 -16.25 -10.78
C TRP A 16 39.20 -16.67 -11.57
N CYS A 17 39.32 -17.75 -12.33
CA CYS A 17 38.20 -18.38 -13.01
C CYS A 17 38.01 -19.80 -12.47
N ASP A 18 36.77 -20.29 -12.49
CA ASP A 18 36.48 -21.69 -12.24
C ASP A 18 36.93 -22.59 -13.41
N GLU A 19 36.74 -23.90 -13.26
CA GLU A 19 37.07 -24.91 -14.28
C GLU A 19 36.32 -24.73 -15.61
N HIS A 20 35.23 -23.96 -15.61
CA HIS A 20 34.43 -23.62 -16.77
C HIS A 20 34.80 -22.26 -17.38
N GLY A 21 35.78 -21.56 -16.80
CA GLY A 21 36.23 -20.24 -17.25
C GLY A 21 35.40 -19.07 -16.72
N ASN A 22 34.43 -19.29 -15.81
CA ASN A 22 33.67 -18.22 -15.19
C ASN A 22 34.50 -17.49 -14.14
N ILE A 23 34.50 -16.16 -14.19
CA ILE A 23 35.23 -15.34 -13.22
C ILE A 23 34.59 -15.48 -11.84
N ILE A 24 35.39 -15.83 -10.85
CA ILE A 24 34.96 -15.90 -9.46
C ILE A 24 34.87 -14.46 -8.92
N PRO A 25 33.69 -14.02 -8.46
CA PRO A 25 33.52 -12.70 -7.86
C PRO A 25 34.33 -12.61 -6.56
N THR A 26 34.85 -11.42 -6.29
CA THR A 26 35.52 -11.11 -5.02
C THR A 26 34.50 -11.05 -3.88
N GLY A 27 34.95 -11.21 -2.64
CA GLY A 27 34.06 -11.10 -1.46
C GLY A 27 33.30 -9.77 -1.42
N ARG A 28 33.95 -8.68 -1.86
CA ARG A 28 33.32 -7.37 -2.03
C ARG A 28 32.21 -7.37 -3.07
N GLU A 29 32.44 -7.95 -4.25
CA GLU A 29 31.43 -8.02 -5.32
C GLU A 29 30.23 -8.88 -4.89
N CYS A 30 30.45 -9.98 -4.15
CA CYS A 30 29.38 -10.77 -3.56
C CYS A 30 28.56 -9.94 -2.56
N ALA A 31 29.21 -9.23 -1.64
CA ALA A 31 28.53 -8.38 -0.66
C ALA A 31 27.75 -7.24 -1.33
N GLU A 32 28.31 -6.59 -2.35
CA GLU A 32 27.61 -5.57 -3.13
C GLU A 32 26.39 -6.15 -3.88
N GLN A 33 26.51 -7.35 -4.43
CA GLN A 33 25.40 -8.03 -5.09
C GLN A 33 24.30 -8.40 -4.09
N GLU A 34 24.65 -8.93 -2.91
CA GLU A 34 23.71 -9.25 -1.85
C GLU A 34 23.01 -8.01 -1.32
N SER A 35 23.74 -6.93 -1.06
CA SER A 35 23.16 -5.64 -0.66
C SER A 35 22.15 -5.13 -1.69
N ARG A 36 22.49 -5.17 -2.99
CA ARG A 36 21.57 -4.76 -4.05
C ARG A 36 20.30 -5.61 -4.09
N ARG A 37 20.40 -6.92 -3.84
CA ARG A 37 19.24 -7.82 -3.76
C ARG A 37 18.37 -7.48 -2.56
N ALA A 38 18.96 -7.29 -1.39
CA ALA A 38 18.26 -6.90 -0.18
C ALA A 38 17.56 -5.53 -0.34
N GLU A 39 18.22 -4.55 -0.95
CA GLU A 39 17.61 -3.25 -1.26
C GLU A 39 16.46 -3.38 -2.26
N GLN A 40 16.60 -4.22 -3.28
CA GLN A 40 15.52 -4.45 -4.24
C GLN A 40 14.31 -5.11 -3.57
N GLU A 41 14.54 -6.10 -2.72
CA GLU A 41 13.49 -6.79 -1.97
C GLU A 41 12.79 -5.84 -0.99
N SER A 42 13.55 -5.03 -0.25
CA SER A 42 13.01 -3.99 0.62
C SER A 42 12.15 -2.99 -0.14
N ARG A 43 12.58 -2.53 -1.32
CA ARG A 43 11.77 -1.63 -2.16
C ARG A 43 10.47 -2.28 -2.63
N ARG A 44 10.49 -3.57 -2.96
CA ARG A 44 9.28 -4.32 -3.34
C ARG A 44 8.32 -4.43 -2.16
N ALA A 45 8.82 -4.80 -0.98
CA ALA A 45 8.03 -4.88 0.24
C ALA A 45 7.41 -3.52 0.62
N GLU A 46 8.17 -2.43 0.51
CA GLU A 46 7.62 -1.08 0.75
C GLU A 46 6.52 -0.73 -0.26
N GLN A 47 6.73 -1.03 -1.55
CA GLN A 47 5.72 -0.78 -2.57
C GLN A 47 4.43 -1.56 -2.30
N GLU A 48 4.53 -2.82 -1.92
CA GLU A 48 3.39 -3.66 -1.56
C GLU A 48 2.67 -3.14 -0.32
N SER A 49 3.41 -2.77 0.73
CA SER A 49 2.85 -2.16 1.93
C SER A 49 2.10 -0.86 1.61
N ARG A 50 2.64 0.00 0.74
CA ARG A 50 1.96 1.24 0.32
C ARG A 50 0.66 0.95 -0.43
N ARG A 51 0.63 -0.10 -1.26
CA ARG A 51 -0.58 -0.51 -1.98
C ARG A 51 -1.64 -1.03 -1.02
N ALA A 52 -1.27 -1.89 -0.08
CA ALA A 52 -2.16 -2.41 0.95
C ALA A 52 -2.73 -1.28 1.82
N GLU A 53 -1.90 -0.31 2.22
CA GLU A 53 -2.38 0.85 2.98
C GLU A 53 -3.37 1.70 2.17
N GLN A 54 -3.08 1.93 0.87
CA GLN A 54 -3.98 2.69 0.01
C GLN A 54 -5.34 1.98 -0.16
N GLU A 55 -5.35 0.67 -0.33
CA GLU A 55 -6.57 -0.12 -0.41
C GLU A 55 -7.37 -0.08 0.90
N SER A 56 -6.68 -0.25 2.04
CA SER A 56 -7.31 -0.15 3.36
C SER A 56 -7.97 1.22 3.58
N ARG A 57 -7.28 2.31 3.19
CA ARG A 57 -7.85 3.66 3.28
C ARG A 57 -9.09 3.84 2.41
N ARG A 58 -9.10 3.28 1.21
CA ARG A 58 -10.28 3.33 0.32
C ARG A 58 -11.46 2.57 0.92
N ALA A 59 -11.22 1.35 1.39
CA ALA A 59 -12.25 0.54 2.04
C ALA A 59 -12.82 1.23 3.30
N GLU A 60 -11.96 1.91 4.08
CA GLU A 60 -12.40 2.71 5.24
C GLU A 60 -13.26 3.90 4.82
N GLN A 61 -12.86 4.63 3.77
CA GLN A 61 -13.66 5.75 3.23
C GLN A 61 -15.05 5.30 2.78
N GLU A 62 -15.14 4.20 2.02
CA GLU A 62 -16.41 3.64 1.58
C GLU A 62 -17.30 3.22 2.76
N ARG A 63 -16.70 2.63 3.80
CA ARG A 63 -17.42 2.28 5.04
C ARG A 63 -17.99 3.51 5.73
N LEU A 64 -17.18 4.56 5.88
CA LEU A 64 -17.60 5.81 6.50
C LEU A 64 -18.71 6.49 5.70
N GLU A 65 -18.60 6.53 4.37
CA GLU A 65 -19.64 7.08 3.50
C GLU A 65 -20.96 6.32 3.64
N LYS A 66 -20.91 4.98 3.58
CA LYS A 66 -22.08 4.14 3.78
C LYS A 66 -22.72 4.39 5.15
N GLU A 67 -21.91 4.48 6.21
CA GLU A 67 -22.42 4.79 7.55
C GLU A 67 -23.09 6.16 7.61
N ARG A 68 -22.52 7.17 6.96
CA ARG A 68 -23.11 8.52 6.88
C ARG A 68 -24.46 8.51 6.15
N ILE A 69 -24.57 7.78 5.05
CA ILE A 69 -25.82 7.64 4.29
C ILE A 69 -26.88 6.97 5.17
N LEU A 70 -26.53 5.89 5.87
CA LEU A 70 -27.47 5.21 6.77
C LEU A 70 -27.95 6.13 7.89
N LYS A 71 -27.03 6.86 8.54
CA LYS A 71 -27.36 7.85 9.57
C LYS A 71 -28.30 8.93 9.05
N HIS A 72 -28.07 9.41 7.83
CA HIS A 72 -28.93 10.42 7.22
C HIS A 72 -30.33 9.87 6.91
N ALA A 73 -30.41 8.67 6.34
CA ALA A 73 -31.68 8.00 6.06
C ALA A 73 -32.48 7.73 7.35
N ASP A 74 -31.82 7.31 8.43
CA ASP A 74 -32.45 7.12 9.73
C ASP A 74 -32.96 8.45 10.31
N ALA A 75 -32.17 9.53 10.20
CA ALA A 75 -32.58 10.85 10.66
C ALA A 75 -33.79 11.39 9.88
N ASP A 76 -33.79 11.23 8.55
CA ASP A 76 -34.91 11.63 7.70
C ASP A 76 -36.16 10.84 8.06
N ARG A 77 -36.03 9.52 8.26
CA ARG A 77 -37.13 8.67 8.70
C ARG A 77 -37.72 9.14 10.03
N GLN A 78 -36.87 9.41 11.02
CA GLN A 78 -37.32 9.91 12.33
C GLN A 78 -38.01 11.27 12.22
N TYR A 79 -37.48 12.17 11.38
CA TYR A 79 -38.08 13.47 11.12
C TYR A 79 -39.48 13.31 10.52
N PHE A 80 -39.64 12.48 9.48
CA PHE A 80 -40.94 12.20 8.88
C PHE A 80 -41.92 11.60 9.89
N GLU A 81 -41.49 10.59 10.66
CA GLU A 81 -42.34 9.98 11.69
C GLU A 81 -42.82 11.01 12.71
N ARG A 82 -41.95 11.93 13.15
CA ARG A 82 -42.31 13.01 14.07
C ARG A 82 -43.31 13.98 13.47
N VAL A 83 -43.10 14.39 12.22
CA VAL A 83 -44.02 15.30 11.51
C VAL A 83 -45.39 14.63 11.33
N LEU A 84 -45.43 13.36 10.95
CA LEU A 84 -46.67 12.59 10.82
C LEU A 84 -47.41 12.47 12.16
N ALA A 85 -46.69 12.24 13.26
CA ALA A 85 -47.28 12.22 14.59
C ALA A 85 -47.89 13.57 14.97
N GLN A 86 -47.19 14.67 14.69
CA GLN A 86 -47.70 16.02 14.95
C GLN A 86 -48.93 16.36 14.10
N MET A 87 -48.95 15.99 12.82
CA MET A 87 -50.11 16.19 11.93
C MET A 87 -51.34 15.43 12.41
N LYS A 88 -51.18 14.17 12.81
CA LYS A 88 -52.25 13.37 13.40
C LYS A 88 -52.79 13.99 14.69
N ALA A 89 -51.92 14.51 15.55
CA ALA A 89 -52.33 15.20 16.78
C ALA A 89 -53.16 16.46 16.50
N LEU A 90 -52.95 17.11 15.34
CA LEU A 90 -53.73 18.24 14.86
C LEU A 90 -55.00 17.82 14.07
N GLY A 91 -55.28 16.52 13.95
CA GLY A 91 -56.44 15.99 13.24
C GLY A 91 -56.33 16.06 11.71
N ILE A 92 -55.12 16.23 11.16
CA ILE A 92 -54.87 16.33 9.72
C ILE A 92 -54.39 14.97 9.21
N GLU A 93 -55.12 14.38 8.26
CA GLU A 93 -54.69 13.12 7.64
C GLU A 93 -53.63 13.34 6.55
N PRO A 94 -52.52 12.59 6.56
CA PRO A 94 -51.48 12.73 5.57
C PRO A 94 -51.91 12.19 4.21
N ILE A 95 -51.62 12.95 3.15
CA ILE A 95 -51.88 12.55 1.77
C ILE A 95 -50.96 11.36 1.43
N LYS A 96 -51.54 10.18 1.20
CA LYS A 96 -50.78 9.03 0.69
C LYS A 96 -50.43 9.29 -0.78
N LYS A 97 -49.14 9.29 -1.10
CA LYS A 97 -48.63 9.40 -2.48
C LYS A 97 -48.64 8.05 -3.17
#